data_AF-A0A176W4J8-F1
#
_entry.id   AF-A0A176W4J8-F1
#
_cell.length_a   1.000
_cell.length_b   1.000
_cell.length_c   1.000
_cell.angle_alpha   90.00
_cell.angle_beta   90.00
_cell.angle_gamma   90.00
#
_symmetry.space_group_name_H-M   'P 1'
#
loop_
_entity.id
_entity.type
_entity.pdbx_description
1 polymer ?
#
loop_
_entity_poly.entity_id
_entity_poly.type
_entity_poly.pdbx_seq_one_letter_code
_entity_poly.pdbx_strand_id
1 'polypeptide(L)'
;MATASSRAGDAISIFRALLRVRREAFAGDKQALKLSAAQIRQEFEANRHVTDEATLSELLAQGREAVDFIALNVVQAKLNDRGNYEMKLEKEHAGETAEEVVPTTKKGKKTPS
;
A
#
# COMPACT_ATOMS: atom_id res chain seq x y z
N MET A 1 -23.24 20.39 10.52
CA MET A 1 -23.33 20.16 9.06
C MET A 1 -22.06 20.67 8.42
N ALA A 2 -21.26 19.79 7.81
CA ALA A 2 -20.04 20.18 7.12
C ALA A 2 -20.41 20.95 5.85
N THR A 3 -19.97 22.19 5.73
CA THR A 3 -20.29 23.06 4.59
C THR A 3 -19.54 22.58 3.35
N ALA A 4 -20.08 22.82 2.15
CA ALA A 4 -19.47 22.40 0.88
C ALA A 4 -18.00 22.81 0.72
N SER A 5 -17.58 23.91 1.37
CA SER A 5 -16.19 24.37 1.39
C SER A 5 -15.23 23.44 2.16
N SER A 6 -15.70 22.71 3.19
CA SER A 6 -14.85 21.75 3.92
C SER A 6 -14.61 20.50 3.08
N ARG A 7 -15.62 20.03 2.34
CA ARG A 7 -15.53 18.83 1.50
C ARG A 7 -14.61 19.01 0.29
N ALA A 8 -14.63 20.20 -0.32
CA ALA A 8 -13.65 20.54 -1.36
C ALA A 8 -12.21 20.49 -0.80
N GLY A 9 -12.02 20.96 0.44
CA GLY A 9 -10.75 20.83 1.15
C GLY A 9 -10.33 19.37 1.36
N ASP A 10 -11.25 18.52 1.78
CA ASP A 10 -11.01 17.09 1.99
C ASP A 10 -10.63 16.37 0.69
N ALA A 11 -11.36 16.63 -0.40
CA ALA A 11 -11.05 16.07 -1.71
C ALA A 11 -9.65 16.47 -2.20
N ILE A 12 -9.29 17.76 -2.06
CA ILE A 12 -7.94 18.25 -2.43
C ILE A 12 -6.87 17.61 -1.55
N SER A 13 -7.14 17.42 -0.26
CA SER A 13 -6.22 16.77 0.68
C SER A 13 -5.94 15.33 0.26
N ILE A 14 -6.99 14.55 -0.04
CA ILE A 14 -6.87 13.16 -0.50
C ILE A 14 -6.13 13.10 -1.84
N PHE A 15 -6.47 13.97 -2.79
CA PHE A 15 -5.78 14.03 -4.08
C PHE A 15 -4.27 14.24 -3.91
N ARG A 16 -3.87 15.17 -3.03
CA ARG A 16 -2.45 15.42 -2.73
C ARG A 16 -1.80 14.23 -2.03
N ALA A 17 -2.50 13.58 -1.11
CA ALA A 17 -2.02 12.39 -0.42
C ALA A 17 -1.77 11.24 -1.41
N LEU A 18 -2.71 10.96 -2.32
CA LEU A 18 -2.56 9.95 -3.38
C LEU A 18 -1.34 10.23 -4.26
N LEU A 19 -1.16 11.48 -4.69
CA LEU A 19 0.00 11.85 -5.50
C LEU A 19 1.34 11.67 -4.76
N ARG A 20 1.34 11.81 -3.43
CA ARG A 20 2.52 11.60 -2.59
C ARG A 20 2.83 10.11 -2.43
N VAL A 21 1.90 9.30 -1.94
CA VAL A 21 2.13 7.86 -1.69
C VAL A 21 2.48 7.12 -2.98
N ARG A 22 1.89 7.53 -4.11
CA ARG A 22 2.25 7.04 -5.45
C ARG A 22 3.72 7.26 -5.81
N ARG A 23 4.31 8.42 -5.45
CA ARG A 23 5.72 8.71 -5.73
C ARG A 23 6.64 7.77 -4.99
N GLU A 24 6.27 7.41 -3.78
CA GLU A 24 7.03 6.49 -2.92
C GLU A 24 6.90 5.05 -3.44
N ALA A 25 5.66 4.62 -3.72
CA ALA A 25 5.32 3.31 -4.28
C ALA A 25 6.04 3.02 -5.61
N PHE A 26 5.94 3.93 -6.58
CA PHE A 26 6.49 3.73 -7.93
C PHE A 26 7.85 4.43 -8.15
N ALA A 27 8.60 4.73 -7.08
CA ALA A 27 9.87 5.43 -7.24
C ALA A 27 10.86 4.62 -8.11
N GLY A 28 11.29 5.21 -9.22
CA GLY A 28 12.13 4.57 -10.24
C GLY A 28 11.38 4.16 -11.51
N ASP A 29 10.07 3.94 -11.42
CA ASP A 29 9.22 3.57 -12.57
C ASP A 29 8.51 4.81 -13.13
N LYS A 30 9.13 5.43 -14.13
CA LYS A 30 8.61 6.65 -14.78
C LYS A 30 7.27 6.41 -15.50
N GLN A 31 7.05 5.21 -16.04
CA GLN A 31 5.82 4.90 -16.77
C GLN A 31 4.67 4.70 -15.78
N ALA A 32 4.87 3.90 -14.74
CA ALA A 32 3.88 3.71 -13.68
C ALA A 32 3.55 5.05 -12.99
N LEU A 33 4.55 5.89 -12.69
CA LEU A 33 4.32 7.23 -12.13
C LEU A 33 3.47 8.14 -13.03
N LYS A 34 3.59 8.02 -14.35
CA LYS A 34 2.81 8.82 -15.31
C LYS A 34 1.39 8.29 -15.43
N LEU A 35 1.23 6.99 -15.61
CA LEU A 35 -0.08 6.35 -15.77
C LEU A 35 -0.93 6.50 -14.51
N SER A 36 -0.36 6.22 -13.34
CA SER A 36 -1.06 6.38 -12.07
C SER A 36 -1.48 7.84 -11.81
N ALA A 37 -0.65 8.83 -12.17
CA ALA A 37 -1.03 10.23 -12.06
C ALA A 37 -2.18 10.61 -13.00
N ALA A 38 -2.20 10.06 -14.21
CA ALA A 38 -3.30 10.28 -15.16
C ALA A 38 -4.60 9.66 -14.64
N GLN A 39 -4.55 8.43 -14.14
CA GLN A 39 -5.71 7.75 -13.56
C GLN A 39 -6.28 8.50 -12.34
N ILE A 40 -5.43 8.92 -11.39
CA ILE A 40 -5.87 9.72 -10.23
C ILE A 40 -6.57 11.00 -10.70
N ARG A 41 -6.03 11.71 -11.71
CA ARG A 41 -6.67 12.92 -12.24
C ARG A 41 -8.00 12.61 -12.92
N GLN A 42 -8.05 11.56 -13.73
CA GLN A 42 -9.25 11.15 -14.45
C GLN A 42 -10.40 10.87 -13.48
N GLU A 43 -10.17 10.15 -12.38
CA GLU A 43 -11.25 9.85 -11.44
C GLU A 43 -11.73 11.05 -10.65
N PHE A 44 -10.84 11.97 -10.30
CA PHE A 44 -11.26 13.22 -9.65
C PHE A 44 -12.05 14.13 -10.60
N GLU A 45 -11.69 14.19 -11.89
CA GLU A 45 -12.46 14.96 -12.87
C GLU A 45 -13.81 14.29 -13.19
N ALA A 46 -13.85 12.95 -13.30
CA ALA A 46 -15.09 12.22 -13.54
C ALA A 46 -16.13 12.45 -12.43
N ASN A 47 -15.67 12.57 -11.19
CA ASN A 47 -16.54 12.79 -10.03
C ASN A 47 -16.69 14.26 -9.62
N ARG A 48 -16.12 15.20 -10.37
CA ARG A 48 -16.13 16.64 -10.02
C ARG A 48 -17.53 17.25 -9.94
N HIS A 49 -18.49 16.66 -10.66
CA HIS A 49 -19.88 17.13 -10.73
C HIS A 49 -20.80 16.46 -9.70
N VAL A 50 -20.28 15.54 -8.88
CA VAL A 50 -21.07 14.86 -7.85
C VAL A 50 -21.44 15.85 -6.75
N THR A 51 -22.74 16.11 -6.62
CA THR A 51 -23.30 16.99 -5.58
C THR A 51 -24.08 16.23 -4.51
N ASP A 52 -24.36 14.94 -4.75
CA ASP A 52 -25.03 14.09 -3.78
C ASP A 52 -24.15 13.84 -2.55
N GLU A 53 -24.76 13.97 -1.38
CA GLU A 53 -24.03 14.02 -0.11
C GLU A 53 -23.52 12.65 0.32
N ALA A 54 -24.32 11.61 0.08
CA ALA A 54 -23.96 10.23 0.39
C ALA A 54 -22.84 9.75 -0.54
N THR A 55 -23.01 9.97 -1.85
CA THR A 55 -22.03 9.60 -2.87
C THR A 55 -20.69 10.29 -2.64
N LEU A 56 -20.70 11.59 -2.31
CA LEU A 56 -19.48 12.33 -2.04
C LEU A 56 -18.76 11.80 -0.79
N SER A 57 -19.51 11.45 0.26
CA SER A 57 -18.93 10.89 1.48
C SER A 57 -18.29 9.51 1.23
N GLU A 58 -18.93 8.67 0.41
CA GLU A 58 -18.40 7.38 -0.01
C GLU A 58 -17.11 7.54 -0.83
N LEU A 59 -17.10 8.43 -1.82
CA LEU A 59 -15.92 8.69 -2.66
C LEU A 59 -14.73 9.22 -1.82
N LEU A 60 -14.99 10.07 -0.84
CA LEU A 60 -13.96 10.54 0.09
C LEU A 60 -13.43 9.41 0.99
N ALA A 61 -14.29 8.48 1.40
CA ALA A 61 -13.89 7.31 2.18
C ALA A 61 -13.01 6.37 1.34
N GLN A 62 -13.45 6.02 0.12
CA GLN A 62 -12.69 5.21 -0.83
C GLN A 62 -11.33 5.85 -1.15
N GLY A 63 -11.29 7.17 -1.34
CA GLY A 63 -10.03 7.88 -1.58
C GLY A 63 -9.04 7.79 -0.42
N ARG A 64 -9.53 7.83 0.83
CA ARG A 64 -8.68 7.62 2.02
C ARG A 64 -8.18 6.18 2.13
N GLU A 65 -9.06 5.22 1.93
CA GLU A 65 -8.69 3.80 1.91
C GLU A 65 -7.62 3.51 0.84
N ALA A 66 -7.74 4.11 -0.35
CA ALA A 66 -6.74 3.97 -1.40
C ALA A 66 -5.37 4.56 -1.00
N VAL A 67 -5.35 5.68 -0.27
CA VAL A 67 -4.09 6.24 0.28
C VAL A 67 -3.44 5.25 1.22
N ASP A 68 -4.21 4.72 2.19
CA ASP A 68 -3.71 3.78 3.19
C ASP A 68 -3.26 2.48 2.54
N PHE A 69 -4.01 1.97 1.56
CA PHE A 69 -3.67 0.77 0.81
C PHE A 69 -2.32 0.91 0.11
N ILE A 70 -2.08 2.02 -0.59
CA ILE A 70 -0.81 2.26 -1.30
C ILE A 70 0.33 2.46 -0.29
N ALA A 71 0.09 3.22 0.77
CA ALA A 71 1.09 3.51 1.80
C ALA A 71 1.50 2.25 2.57
N LEU A 72 0.55 1.41 2.96
CA LEU A 72 0.83 0.21 3.74
C LEU A 72 1.34 -0.92 2.85
N ASN A 73 0.65 -1.27 1.77
CA ASN A 73 0.98 -2.49 1.03
C ASN A 73 2.14 -2.29 0.05
N VAL A 74 2.20 -1.16 -0.64
CA VAL A 74 3.18 -0.97 -1.72
C VAL A 74 4.51 -0.41 -1.21
N VAL A 75 4.48 0.55 -0.29
CA VAL A 75 5.71 1.11 0.28
C VAL A 75 6.40 0.10 1.19
N GLN A 76 5.66 -0.67 2.01
CA GLN A 76 6.28 -1.71 2.84
C GLN A 76 6.89 -2.82 1.99
N ALA A 77 6.23 -3.27 0.91
CA ALA A 77 6.82 -4.24 -0.01
C ALA A 77 8.20 -3.76 -0.50
N LYS A 78 8.30 -2.50 -0.94
CA LYS A 78 9.57 -1.90 -1.36
C LYS A 78 10.61 -1.74 -0.24
N LEU A 79 10.19 -1.45 0.99
CA LEU A 79 11.09 -1.36 2.14
C LEU A 79 11.62 -2.75 2.54
N ASN A 80 10.80 -3.79 2.37
CA ASN A 80 11.11 -5.18 2.70
C ASN A 80 11.91 -5.89 1.60
N ASP A 81 11.95 -5.37 0.37
CA ASP A 81 12.75 -5.89 -0.75
C ASP A 81 14.28 -5.82 -0.54
N ARG A 82 14.72 -5.19 0.56
CA ARG A 82 16.13 -5.23 1.03
C ARG A 82 16.41 -6.31 2.08
N GLY A 83 15.43 -7.18 2.34
CA GLY A 83 15.69 -8.49 2.94
C GLY A 83 15.82 -8.54 4.45
N ASN A 84 15.10 -7.70 5.22
CA ASN A 84 14.86 -7.95 6.64
C ASN A 84 13.55 -7.29 7.10
N TYR A 85 12.70 -8.05 7.80
CA TYR A 85 11.64 -7.50 8.63
C TYR A 85 12.25 -7.06 9.96
N GLU A 86 12.23 -5.77 10.28
CA GLU A 86 12.36 -5.36 11.67
C GLU A 86 11.07 -5.72 12.41
N MET A 87 10.96 -6.99 12.80
CA MET A 87 10.07 -7.36 13.88
C MET A 87 10.73 -6.86 15.16
N LYS A 88 10.33 -5.69 15.67
CA LYS A 88 10.49 -5.43 17.10
C LYS A 88 9.57 -6.42 17.81
N LEU A 89 10.06 -7.63 18.00
CA LEU A 89 9.56 -8.55 19.02
C LEU A 89 9.72 -7.80 20.33
N GLU A 90 8.65 -7.18 20.82
CA GLU A 90 8.58 -6.84 22.23
C GLU A 90 8.80 -8.14 23.00
N LYS A 91 9.90 -8.13 23.74
CA LYS A 91 10.54 -9.28 24.32
C LYS A 91 9.79 -9.65 25.60
N GLU A 92 8.57 -10.19 25.48
CA GLU A 92 7.79 -10.61 26.66
C GLU A 92 7.31 -12.06 26.63
N HIS A 93 7.82 -12.90 25.73
CA HIS A 93 7.60 -14.35 25.83
C HIS A 93 8.94 -15.08 25.87
N ALA A 94 9.57 -15.01 27.04
CA ALA A 94 10.71 -15.84 27.39
C ALA A 94 10.25 -17.27 27.64
N GLY A 95 10.71 -18.18 26.77
CA GLY A 95 10.77 -19.62 27.04
C GLY A 95 9.69 -20.45 26.37
N GLU A 96 10.04 -21.13 25.28
CA GLU A 96 10.01 -22.59 25.25
C GLU A 96 10.75 -23.11 24.00
N THR A 97 11.83 -23.83 24.31
CA THR A 97 12.54 -24.86 23.54
C THR A 97 12.29 -24.99 22.03
N ALA A 98 13.35 -24.71 21.27
CA ALA A 98 13.53 -25.16 19.90
C ALA A 98 13.53 -26.70 19.83
N GLU A 99 12.62 -27.29 19.05
CA GLU A 99 12.84 -28.59 18.44
C GLU A 99 13.19 -28.41 16.97
N GLU A 100 14.43 -28.79 16.67
CA GLU A 100 15.05 -28.84 15.36
C GLU A 100 14.38 -29.92 14.50
N VAL A 101 13.47 -29.52 13.61
CA VAL A 101 12.97 -30.42 12.56
C VAL A 101 13.91 -30.33 11.37
N VAL A 102 14.86 -31.27 11.30
CA VAL A 102 15.79 -31.47 10.18
C VAL A 102 14.99 -31.77 8.90
N PRO A 103 15.05 -30.95 7.83
CA PRO A 103 14.40 -31.29 6.57
C PRO A 103 15.28 -32.30 5.81
N THR A 104 14.86 -33.56 5.80
CA THR A 104 15.47 -34.60 4.96
C THR A 104 15.16 -34.35 3.49
N THR A 105 16.12 -33.81 2.75
CA THR A 105 16.08 -33.86 1.28
C THR A 105 17.47 -34.17 0.72
N LYS A 106 17.66 -35.38 0.17
CA LYS A 106 18.51 -35.58 -1.02
C LYS A 106 17.94 -36.67 -1.93
N LYS A 107 17.39 -36.20 -3.06
CA LYS A 107 17.28 -36.89 -4.35
C LYS A 107 18.64 -37.47 -4.77
N GLY A 108 18.66 -38.70 -5.28
CA GLY A 108 19.89 -39.45 -5.56
C GLY A 108 20.61 -39.16 -6.88
N LYS A 109 21.75 -39.83 -7.09
CA LYS A 109 22.19 -40.52 -8.33
C LYS A 109 23.63 -41.09 -8.19
N LYS A 110 23.86 -42.19 -8.93
CA LYS A 110 25.13 -42.75 -9.47
C LYS A 110 25.86 -43.85 -8.65
N THR A 111 25.68 -45.08 -9.14
CA THR A 111 26.72 -46.09 -9.32
C THR A 111 27.93 -45.50 -10.08
N PRO A 112 29.17 -45.81 -9.66
CA PRO A 112 29.98 -46.93 -10.19
C PRO A 112 30.77 -47.63 -9.04
N SER A 113 31.45 -48.77 -9.13
CA SER A 113 32.01 -49.61 -10.20
C SER A 113 32.05 -51.05 -9.70
#